data_AF-A0A2D5YN30-F1
#
_entry.id   AF-A0A2D5YN30-F1
#
_cell.length_a   1.000
_cell.length_b   1.000
_cell.length_c   1.000
_cell.angle_alpha   90.00
_cell.angle_beta   90.00
_cell.angle_gamma   90.00
#
_symmetry.space_group_name_H-M   'P 1'
#
loop_
_entity.id
_entity.type
_entity.pdbx_description
1 polymer ?
#
loop_
_entity_poly.entity_id
_entity_poly.type
_entity_poly.pdbx_seq_one_letter_code
_entity_poly.pdbx_strand_id
1 'polypeptide(L)'
;MKSLITLVLLLGMFQSSFANEATCEDANYVLTIYDFDLSLQTCKSLIEEARRQKGCDGNVDRISTLNISELQNFSSRACIYNDEAGTYQVMTSTMAEPPTAVIMFSVWD
;
A
#
# COMPACT_ATOMS: atom_id res chain seq x y z
N MET A 1 4.15 31.94 -40.46
CA MET A 1 3.24 32.07 -39.29
C MET A 1 2.34 30.85 -39.09
N LYS A 2 1.70 30.27 -40.12
CA LYS A 2 0.87 29.05 -39.96
C LYS A 2 1.63 27.81 -39.43
N SER A 3 2.90 27.64 -39.80
CA SER A 3 3.70 26.46 -39.39
C SER A 3 4.21 26.48 -37.95
N LEU A 4 4.23 27.65 -37.29
CA LEU A 4 4.70 27.78 -35.91
C LEU A 4 3.60 27.36 -34.91
N ILE A 5 2.34 27.61 -35.27
CA ILE A 5 1.17 27.29 -34.45
C ILE A 5 0.97 25.77 -34.38
N THR A 6 1.24 25.05 -35.47
CA THR A 6 1.15 23.58 -35.49
C THR A 6 2.19 22.90 -34.60
N LEU A 7 3.39 23.48 -34.47
CA LEU A 7 4.48 22.88 -33.68
C LEU A 7 4.22 23.01 -32.17
N VAL A 8 3.59 24.10 -31.74
CA VAL A 8 3.18 24.32 -30.33
C VAL A 8 2.02 23.39 -29.94
N LEU A 9 1.09 23.12 -30.86
CA LEU A 9 -0.01 22.17 -30.66
C LEU A 9 0.47 20.71 -30.55
N LEU A 10 1.53 20.32 -31.26
CA LEU A 10 2.13 18.99 -31.12
C LEU A 10 2.93 18.82 -29.82
N LEU A 11 3.60 19.86 -29.32
CA LEU A 11 4.31 19.78 -28.03
C LEU A 11 3.37 19.63 -26.83
N GLY A 12 2.14 20.11 -26.91
CA GLY A 12 1.14 20.00 -25.85
C GLY A 12 0.57 18.59 -25.64
N MET A 13 0.78 17.67 -26.59
CA MET A 13 0.24 16.30 -26.53
C MET A 13 1.18 15.28 -25.89
N PHE A 14 2.42 15.67 -25.55
CA PHE A 14 3.42 14.76 -24.95
C PHE A 14 3.51 14.81 -23.42
N GLN A 15 2.64 15.55 -22.73
CA GLN A 15 2.72 15.68 -21.26
C GLN A 15 1.93 14.61 -20.48
N SER A 16 1.23 13.69 -21.15
CA SER A 16 0.35 12.71 -20.46
C SER A 16 1.02 11.39 -20.07
N SER A 17 2.35 11.28 -20.11
CA SER A 17 3.05 10.01 -19.86
C SER A 17 3.89 9.94 -18.59
N PHE A 18 3.87 10.98 -17.75
CA PHE A 18 4.44 10.91 -16.38
C PHE A 18 3.32 10.70 -15.37
N ALA A 19 2.47 9.71 -15.59
CA ALA A 19 1.48 9.28 -14.60
C ALA A 19 2.13 8.22 -13.71
N ASN A 20 2.67 8.69 -12.59
CA ASN A 20 2.93 7.95 -11.36
C ASN A 20 3.74 6.64 -11.50
N GLU A 21 5.07 6.74 -11.47
CA GLU A 21 5.75 5.91 -10.46
C GLU A 21 5.20 6.41 -9.12
N ALA A 22 4.17 5.75 -8.62
CA ALA A 22 3.72 5.98 -7.27
C ALA A 22 4.93 5.71 -6.39
N THR A 23 5.45 6.79 -5.83
CA THR A 23 6.32 6.89 -4.65
C THR A 23 5.64 6.15 -3.50
N CYS A 24 5.57 4.84 -3.65
CA CYS A 24 4.87 3.96 -2.76
C CYS A 24 5.80 3.76 -1.60
N GLU A 25 5.30 4.17 -0.43
CA GLU A 25 6.05 4.15 0.82
C GLU A 25 7.08 5.27 0.98
N ASP A 26 6.89 6.41 0.31
CA ASP A 26 7.73 7.62 0.52
C ASP A 26 7.25 8.50 1.69
N ALA A 27 6.11 8.16 2.29
CA ALA A 27 5.54 8.88 3.42
C ALA A 27 4.80 7.94 4.38
N ASN A 28 4.81 8.31 5.67
CA ASN A 28 4.07 7.60 6.70
C ASN A 28 2.57 7.64 6.41
N TYR A 29 1.87 6.54 6.67
CA TYR A 29 0.41 6.53 6.58
C TYR A 29 -0.23 5.56 7.57
N VAL A 30 -1.51 5.81 7.83
CA VAL A 30 -2.41 4.91 8.53
C VAL A 30 -3.59 4.65 7.62
N LEU A 31 -3.92 3.38 7.42
CA LEU A 31 -5.05 2.91 6.63
C LEU A 31 -5.90 1.98 7.48
N THR A 32 -7.21 2.20 7.46
CA THR A 32 -8.17 1.29 8.07
C THR A 32 -8.95 0.58 6.98
N ILE A 33 -8.90 -0.75 6.97
CA ILE A 33 -9.71 -1.60 6.10
C ILE A 33 -10.88 -2.11 6.93
N TYR A 34 -12.08 -1.68 6.57
CA TYR A 34 -13.33 -2.15 7.15
C TYR A 34 -13.89 -3.31 6.34
N ASP A 35 -14.53 -4.25 7.04
CA ASP A 35 -15.19 -5.41 6.44
C ASP A 35 -14.27 -6.21 5.51
N PHE A 36 -13.02 -6.40 5.95
CA PHE A 36 -12.06 -7.16 5.17
C PHE A 36 -12.48 -8.64 5.11
N ASP A 37 -12.29 -9.26 3.95
CA ASP A 37 -12.56 -10.69 3.77
C ASP A 37 -11.71 -11.49 4.76
N LEU A 38 -12.36 -12.34 5.57
CA LEU A 38 -11.68 -13.23 6.52
C LEU A 38 -10.74 -14.22 5.82
N SER A 39 -10.78 -14.37 4.49
CA SER A 39 -9.76 -15.09 3.73
C SER A 39 -8.40 -14.35 3.70
N LEU A 40 -8.39 -13.02 3.85
CA LEU A 40 -7.20 -12.15 3.93
C LEU A 40 -6.59 -12.10 5.34
N GLN A 41 -6.78 -13.14 6.16
CA GLN A 41 -6.40 -13.12 7.57
C GLN A 41 -4.90 -12.95 7.84
N THR A 42 -4.04 -13.15 6.85
CA THR A 42 -2.59 -13.02 7.07
C THR A 42 -2.15 -11.57 7.01
N CYS A 43 -1.15 -11.24 7.83
CA CYS A 43 -0.48 -9.95 7.79
C CYS A 43 0.02 -9.58 6.40
N LYS A 44 0.57 -10.55 5.67
CA LYS A 44 1.03 -10.36 4.29
C LYS A 44 -0.12 -9.89 3.40
N SER A 45 -1.24 -10.62 3.39
CA SER A 45 -2.40 -10.28 2.56
C SER A 45 -2.99 -8.90 2.89
N LEU A 46 -2.98 -8.50 4.16
CA LEU A 46 -3.46 -7.17 4.58
C LEU A 46 -2.51 -6.04 4.17
N ILE A 47 -1.19 -6.28 4.21
CA ILE A 47 -0.20 -5.33 3.72
C ILE A 47 -0.31 -5.19 2.20
N GLU A 48 -0.48 -6.30 1.48
CA GLU A 48 -0.69 -6.30 0.02
C GLU A 48 -1.94 -5.52 -0.37
N GLU A 49 -3.05 -5.73 0.34
CA GLU A 49 -4.28 -4.96 0.14
C GLU A 49 -4.09 -3.47 0.46
N ALA A 50 -3.38 -3.14 1.55
CA ALA A 50 -3.06 -1.76 1.87
C ALA A 50 -2.22 -1.09 0.77
N ARG A 51 -1.20 -1.79 0.27
CA ARG A 51 -0.38 -1.37 -0.87
C ARG A 51 -1.24 -1.14 -2.12
N ARG A 52 -2.13 -2.07 -2.45
CA ARG A 52 -3.06 -1.95 -3.58
C ARG A 52 -3.94 -0.71 -3.47
N GLN A 53 -4.55 -0.47 -2.30
CA GLN A 53 -5.37 0.73 -2.07
C GLN A 53 -4.58 2.04 -2.15
N LYS A 54 -3.26 1.99 -1.90
CA LYS A 54 -2.34 3.12 -2.06
C LYS A 54 -1.77 3.27 -3.47
N GLY A 55 -2.12 2.37 -4.41
CA GLY A 55 -1.65 2.39 -5.79
C GLY A 55 -0.28 1.72 -6.00
N CYS A 56 0.10 0.80 -5.11
CA CYS A 56 1.43 0.18 -5.05
C CYS A 56 1.50 -1.23 -5.65
N ASP A 57 0.72 -1.48 -6.72
CA ASP A 57 0.49 -2.82 -7.28
C ASP A 57 1.70 -3.51 -7.93
N GLY A 58 2.88 -2.86 -7.95
CA GLY A 58 4.01 -3.30 -8.77
C GLY A 58 4.97 -4.34 -8.18
N ASN A 59 4.95 -4.66 -6.88
CA ASN A 59 6.00 -5.49 -6.25
C ASN A 59 5.50 -6.37 -5.08
N VAL A 60 4.44 -7.13 -5.31
CA VAL A 60 3.83 -8.03 -4.30
C VAL A 60 4.78 -9.17 -3.88
N ASP A 61 5.69 -9.58 -4.77
CA ASP A 61 6.67 -10.66 -4.51
C ASP A 61 7.77 -10.31 -3.48
N ARG A 62 7.82 -9.06 -3.00
CA ARG A 62 8.87 -8.62 -2.06
C ARG A 62 8.54 -8.84 -0.59
N ILE A 63 7.28 -9.10 -0.22
CA ILE A 63 6.92 -9.30 1.19
C ILE A 63 7.33 -10.72 1.61
N SER A 64 8.53 -10.80 2.19
CA SER A 64 9.06 -12.00 2.83
C SER A 64 8.37 -12.25 4.16
N THR A 65 7.79 -13.44 4.34
CA THR A 65 7.22 -13.87 5.62
C THR A 65 8.26 -14.01 6.72
N LEU A 66 9.56 -14.14 6.37
CA LEU A 66 10.65 -14.23 7.34
C LEU A 66 10.84 -12.94 8.16
N ASN A 67 10.41 -11.80 7.63
CA ASN A 67 10.54 -10.50 8.30
C ASN A 67 9.28 -10.12 9.09
N ILE A 68 8.30 -11.03 9.19
CA ILE A 68 7.05 -10.80 9.91
C ILE A 68 7.18 -11.33 11.33
N SER A 69 7.12 -10.44 12.32
CA SER A 69 6.90 -10.82 13.71
C SER A 69 5.40 -10.76 13.99
N GLU A 70 4.77 -11.91 14.26
CA GLU A 70 3.32 -12.02 14.44
C GLU A 70 2.94 -12.44 15.86
N LEU A 71 1.88 -11.82 16.37
CA LEU A 71 1.26 -12.16 17.65
C LEU A 71 -0.26 -12.27 17.43
N GLN A 72 -0.78 -13.48 17.55
CA GLN A 72 -2.21 -13.77 17.39
C GLN A 72 -2.84 -14.14 18.73
N ASN A 73 -3.97 -13.51 19.06
CA ASN A 73 -4.77 -13.82 20.23
C ASN A 73 -6.25 -13.90 19.85
N PHE A 74 -6.78 -15.12 19.75
CA PHE A 74 -8.14 -15.44 19.32
C PHE A 74 -8.56 -14.64 18.07
N SER A 75 -9.37 -13.59 18.26
CA SER A 75 -9.94 -12.73 17.23
C SER A 75 -9.07 -11.56 16.80
N SER A 76 -7.91 -11.38 17.44
CA SER A 76 -7.03 -10.25 17.18
C SER A 76 -5.67 -10.74 16.71
N ARG A 77 -5.10 -10.02 15.76
CA ARG A 77 -3.74 -10.27 15.24
C ARG A 77 -2.99 -8.97 15.18
N ALA A 78 -1.75 -8.98 15.62
CA ALA A 78 -0.82 -7.88 15.44
C ALA A 78 0.46 -8.40 14.78
N CYS A 79 1.05 -7.62 13.90
CA CYS A 79 2.34 -7.97 13.33
C CYS A 79 3.12 -6.75 12.86
N ILE A 80 4.43 -6.96 12.79
CA ILE A 80 5.39 -5.99 12.28
C ILE A 80 6.11 -6.63 11.10
N TYR A 81 6.18 -5.92 9.98
CA TYR A 81 6.96 -6.30 8.80
C TYR A 81 7.93 -5.17 8.46
N ASN A 82 9.22 -5.48 8.44
CA ASN A 82 10.26 -4.52 8.05
C ASN A 82 10.64 -4.75 6.58
N ASP A 83 10.45 -3.72 5.76
CA ASP A 83 10.90 -3.64 4.36
C ASP A 83 12.07 -2.65 4.25
N GLU A 84 12.72 -2.61 3.09
CA GLU A 84 13.77 -1.63 2.79
C GLU A 84 13.25 -0.19 2.86
N ALA A 85 11.99 0.04 2.49
CA ALA A 85 11.37 1.37 2.48
C ALA A 85 10.86 1.82 3.86
N GLY A 86 10.58 0.89 4.78
CA GLY A 86 9.82 1.21 5.98
C GLY A 86 9.42 0.04 6.82
N THR A 87 8.63 0.34 7.84
CA THR A 87 8.05 -0.64 8.75
C THR A 87 6.54 -0.57 8.68
N TYR A 88 5.95 -1.73 8.40
CA TYR A 88 4.53 -1.98 8.51
C TYR A 88 4.19 -2.48 9.90
N GLN A 89 3.09 -1.98 10.45
CA GLN A 89 2.45 -2.48 11.65
C GLN A 89 0.98 -2.74 11.32
N VAL A 90 0.54 -3.98 11.48
CA VAL A 90 -0.84 -4.38 11.23
C VAL A 90 -1.47 -4.78 12.55
N MET A 91 -2.72 -4.36 12.76
CA MET A 91 -3.56 -4.78 13.87
C MET A 91 -4.94 -5.14 13.32
N THR A 92 -5.50 -6.27 13.73
CA THR A 92 -6.81 -6.73 13.28
C THR A 92 -7.72 -7.06 14.45
N SER A 93 -9.03 -6.95 14.21
CA SER A 93 -10.08 -7.48 15.06
C SER A 93 -11.16 -8.10 14.18
N THR A 94 -11.28 -9.43 14.23
CA THR A 94 -12.32 -10.18 13.52
C THR A 94 -13.65 -10.23 14.28
N MET A 95 -13.66 -9.77 15.55
CA MET A 95 -14.87 -9.62 16.37
C MET A 95 -15.45 -8.20 16.34
N ALA A 96 -14.75 -7.24 15.73
CA ALA A 96 -15.36 -5.97 15.40
C ALA A 96 -16.51 -6.20 14.39
N GLU A 97 -17.56 -5.40 14.47
CA GLU A 97 -18.69 -5.43 13.52
C GLU A 97 -18.70 -4.14 12.70
N PRO A 98 -18.18 -4.13 11.45
CA PRO A 98 -17.60 -5.26 10.72
C PRO A 98 -16.12 -5.53 11.08
N PRO A 99 -15.57 -6.71 10.71
CA PRO A 99 -14.15 -7.03 10.91
C PRO A 99 -13.25 -5.90 10.43
N THR A 100 -12.29 -5.49 11.24
CA THR A 100 -11.47 -4.30 10.94
C THR A 100 -9.98 -4.61 11.01
N ALA A 101 -9.22 -4.07 10.07
CA ALA A 101 -7.77 -4.06 10.09
C ALA A 101 -7.25 -2.62 10.05
N VAL A 102 -6.26 -2.32 10.89
CA VAL A 102 -5.52 -1.06 10.88
C VAL A 102 -4.09 -1.38 10.45
N ILE A 103 -3.62 -0.69 9.41
CA ILE A 103 -2.29 -0.83 8.85
C ILE A 103 -1.61 0.53 8.98
N MET A 104 -0.47 0.54 9.64
CA MET A 104 0.40 1.71 9.74
C MET A 104 1.67 1.41 8.98
N PHE A 105 2.11 2.36 8.18
CA PHE A 105 3.39 2.32 7.51
C PHE A 105 4.23 3.52 7.96
N SER A 106 5.48 3.27 8.29
CA SER A 106 6.45 4.29 8.67
C SER A 106 7.70 4.16 7.80
N VAL A 107 8.10 5.23 7.13
CA VAL A 107 9.40 5.34 6.46
C VAL A 107 10.50 5.32 7.52
N TRP A 108 11.61 4.63 7.26
CA TRP A 108 12.83 4.78 8.07
C TRP A 108 13.50 6.10 7.69
N ASP A 109 13.89 6.90 8.68
CA ASP A 109 14.79 8.05 8.48
C ASP A 109 16.23 7.58 8.19
#